data_AF-A0AAP0RC08-F1
#
_entry.id   AF-A0AAP0RC08-F1
#
_cell.length_a   1.000
_cell.length_b   1.000
_cell.length_c   1.000
_cell.angle_alpha   90.00
_cell.angle_beta   90.00
_cell.angle_gamma   90.00
#
_symmetry.space_group_name_H-M   'P 1'
#
loop_
_entity.id
_entity.type
_entity.pdbx_description
1 polymer ?
#
loop_
_entity_poly.entity_id
_entity_poly.type
_entity_poly.pdbx_seq_one_letter_code
_entity_poly.pdbx_strand_id
1 'polypeptide(L)'
;MGPIPSRWKGICQRGDHFNSTTCNKKLIGARWFMKGVTDGLKEPINAKENKEFLSPRDGSGHGTHTASTAAGYFVERANYRGLATGLARGGAPLAHLAIYKACWAFGEGCTDADVLKAFDKAIHDGVDILSLSIGSDIPLFSYVDQRNSIAIGSFHATAKGITVVCSAGNDGPFSQTIANTAPWLITVAATTIDRAFPTAITLGNNRTLWVK
;
A
#
# COMPACT_ATOMS: atom_id res chain seq x y z
N MET A 1 -2.33 -7.94 -21.55
CA MET A 1 -1.49 -6.80 -21.08
C MET A 1 -0.72 -6.24 -22.25
N GLY A 2 -0.70 -4.90 -22.40
CA GLY A 2 0.10 -4.21 -23.41
C GLY A 2 1.62 -4.31 -23.14
N PRO A 3 2.47 -3.82 -24.06
CA PRO A 3 3.91 -3.71 -23.84
C PRO A 3 4.22 -2.73 -22.70
N ILE A 4 5.38 -2.91 -22.06
CA ILE A 4 5.86 -1.97 -21.04
C ILE A 4 6.14 -0.63 -21.74
N PRO A 5 5.67 0.52 -21.22
CA PRO A 5 5.91 1.82 -21.83
C PRO A 5 7.41 2.10 -21.98
N SER A 6 7.84 2.61 -23.14
CA SER A 6 9.25 2.89 -23.42
C SER A 6 9.86 3.95 -22.50
N ARG A 7 9.04 4.82 -21.90
CA ARG A 7 9.46 5.82 -20.91
C ARG A 7 9.75 5.24 -19.53
N TRP A 8 9.36 3.99 -19.26
CA TRP A 8 9.53 3.35 -17.94
C TRP A 8 11.01 3.13 -17.64
N LYS A 9 11.47 3.61 -16.48
CA LYS A 9 12.89 3.52 -16.05
C LYS A 9 13.09 2.66 -14.80
N GLY A 10 12.01 2.10 -14.25
CA GLY A 10 12.08 1.25 -13.07
C GLY A 10 12.74 -0.10 -13.34
N ILE A 11 13.11 -0.78 -12.26
CA ILE A 11 13.77 -2.09 -12.31
C ILE A 11 13.00 -3.13 -11.50
N CYS A 12 13.34 -4.39 -11.71
CA CYS A 12 12.95 -5.48 -10.82
C CYS A 12 14.11 -5.80 -9.87
N GLN A 13 14.12 -5.15 -8.70
CA GLN A 13 15.19 -5.28 -7.72
C GLN A 13 15.16 -6.68 -7.09
N ARG A 14 16.32 -7.34 -7.07
CA ARG A 14 16.48 -8.67 -6.47
C ARG A 14 16.45 -8.58 -4.93
N GLY A 15 16.11 -9.70 -4.31
CA GLY A 15 16.22 -9.93 -2.87
C GLY A 15 15.69 -11.32 -2.50
N ASP A 16 15.47 -11.55 -1.21
CA ASP A 16 14.90 -12.79 -0.67
C ASP A 16 13.62 -13.22 -1.39
N HIS A 17 13.65 -14.44 -1.94
CA HIS A 17 12.53 -15.04 -2.69
C HIS A 17 11.93 -14.13 -3.78
N PHE A 18 12.73 -13.22 -4.35
CA PHE A 18 12.31 -12.29 -5.39
C PHE A 18 13.47 -12.04 -6.36
N ASN A 19 13.36 -12.61 -7.56
CA ASN A 19 14.36 -12.45 -8.61
C ASN A 19 13.92 -11.42 -9.66
N SER A 20 14.81 -11.08 -10.59
CA SER A 20 14.53 -10.10 -11.65
C SER A 20 13.48 -10.58 -12.66
N THR A 21 13.19 -11.88 -12.73
CA THR A 21 12.18 -12.45 -13.63
C THR A 21 10.79 -12.53 -12.98
N THR A 22 10.66 -12.14 -11.70
CA THR A 22 9.35 -12.01 -11.02
C THR A 22 8.49 -10.91 -11.67
N CYS A 23 9.13 -9.83 -12.13
CA CYS A 23 8.44 -8.77 -12.86
C CYS A 23 8.03 -9.26 -14.25
N ASN A 24 6.89 -8.77 -14.72
CA ASN A 24 6.29 -9.14 -15.99
C ASN A 24 5.56 -7.92 -16.60
N LYS A 25 4.74 -8.13 -17.64
CA LYS A 25 3.99 -7.03 -18.27
C LYS A 25 2.92 -6.41 -17.36
N LYS A 26 2.57 -7.02 -16.23
CA LYS A 26 1.65 -6.47 -15.23
C LYS A 26 2.42 -5.75 -14.12
N LEU A 27 3.28 -6.46 -13.41
CA LEU A 27 4.21 -5.92 -12.41
C LEU A 27 5.51 -5.54 -13.12
N ILE A 28 5.62 -4.28 -13.57
CA ILE A 28 6.73 -3.84 -14.44
C ILE A 28 7.97 -3.36 -13.67
N GLY A 29 7.83 -3.14 -12.36
CA GLY A 29 8.96 -2.85 -11.48
C GLY A 29 8.64 -3.10 -10.02
N ALA A 30 9.69 -3.37 -9.26
CA ALA A 30 9.59 -3.67 -7.85
C ALA A 30 10.89 -3.26 -7.18
N ARG A 31 10.80 -2.41 -6.16
CA ARG A 31 11.90 -1.92 -5.34
C ARG A 31 11.56 -2.04 -3.87
N TRP A 32 12.60 -2.01 -3.05
CA TRP A 32 12.46 -2.07 -1.60
C TRP A 32 13.52 -1.19 -0.93
N PHE A 33 13.15 -0.58 0.18
CA PHE A 33 13.96 0.38 0.94
C PHE A 33 13.87 0.02 2.41
N MET A 34 15.02 -0.15 3.04
CA MET A 34 15.13 -0.56 4.44
C MET A 34 16.19 0.23 5.21
N LYS A 35 16.81 1.24 4.58
CA LYS A 35 17.98 1.87 5.18
C LYS A 35 17.56 2.66 6.42
N GLY A 36 16.44 3.38 6.34
CA GLY A 36 15.90 4.10 7.48
C GLY A 36 15.56 3.19 8.65
N VAL A 37 14.85 2.07 8.39
CA VAL A 37 14.51 1.12 9.46
C VAL A 37 15.74 0.43 10.04
N THR A 38 16.75 0.13 9.22
CA THR A 38 17.99 -0.50 9.70
C THR A 38 18.83 0.45 10.54
N ASP A 39 18.94 1.72 10.14
CA ASP A 39 19.70 2.73 10.87
C ASP A 39 19.03 3.08 12.21
N GLY A 40 17.69 3.01 12.30
CA GLY A 40 16.94 3.19 13.54
C GLY A 40 17.01 1.99 14.49
N LEU A 41 17.14 0.78 13.95
CA LEU A 41 17.32 -0.44 14.73
C LEU A 41 18.77 -0.54 15.23
N LYS A 42 18.94 -0.51 16.55
CA LYS A 42 20.26 -0.73 17.20
C LYS A 42 20.64 -2.21 17.28
N GLU A 43 19.75 -3.11 16.86
CA GLU A 43 19.88 -4.57 16.97
C GLU A 43 19.70 -5.24 15.60
N PRO A 44 20.19 -6.49 15.40
CA PRO A 44 20.10 -7.20 14.14
C PRO A 44 18.66 -7.44 13.69
N ILE A 45 18.39 -7.27 12.40
CA ILE A 45 17.07 -7.54 11.81
C ILE A 45 16.81 -9.04 11.77
N ASN A 46 15.81 -9.49 12.53
CA ASN A 46 15.31 -10.86 12.43
C ASN A 46 14.10 -10.94 11.48
N ALA A 47 14.38 -10.94 10.17
CA ALA A 47 13.33 -10.97 9.14
C ALA A 47 12.44 -12.23 9.24
N LYS A 48 13.01 -13.36 9.66
CA LYS A 48 12.31 -14.66 9.70
C LYS A 48 11.23 -14.70 10.78
N GLU A 49 11.51 -14.19 11.97
CA GLU A 49 10.52 -14.11 13.05
C GLU A 49 9.36 -13.17 12.70
N ASN A 50 9.67 -12.09 11.99
CA ASN A 50 8.67 -11.10 11.56
C ASN A 50 7.93 -11.50 10.27
N LYS A 51 8.17 -12.71 9.73
CA LYS A 51 7.59 -13.20 8.46
C LYS A 51 7.83 -12.24 7.29
N GLU A 52 8.99 -11.60 7.28
CA GLU A 52 9.40 -10.63 6.29
C GLU A 52 10.42 -11.18 5.28
N PHE A 53 10.53 -10.47 4.16
CA PHE A 53 11.48 -10.78 3.09
C PHE A 53 12.30 -9.54 2.78
N LEU A 54 13.64 -9.64 2.81
CA LEU A 54 14.55 -8.56 2.43
C LEU A 54 14.58 -8.42 0.89
N SER A 55 13.43 -8.01 0.35
CA SER A 55 13.11 -7.90 -1.06
C SER A 55 11.81 -7.11 -1.26
N PRO A 56 11.38 -6.86 -2.51
CA PRO A 56 10.06 -6.28 -2.78
C PRO A 56 8.88 -7.20 -2.42
N ARG A 57 9.12 -8.46 -2.03
CA ARG A 57 8.06 -9.40 -1.66
C ARG A 57 7.34 -8.90 -0.41
N ASP A 58 6.02 -8.94 -0.47
CA ASP A 58 5.13 -8.59 0.64
C ASP A 58 5.07 -9.75 1.65
N GLY A 59 5.44 -9.48 2.91
CA GLY A 59 5.32 -10.41 4.04
C GLY A 59 4.06 -10.19 4.88
N SER A 60 3.41 -9.03 4.75
CA SER A 60 2.24 -8.62 5.56
C SER A 60 0.92 -8.94 4.86
N GLY A 61 0.82 -8.67 3.56
CA GLY A 61 -0.38 -8.78 2.74
C GLY A 61 -1.07 -7.44 2.44
N HIS A 62 -0.80 -6.40 3.23
CA HIS A 62 -1.38 -5.07 3.04
C HIS A 62 -1.05 -4.47 1.66
N GLY A 63 0.22 -4.58 1.23
CA GLY A 63 0.66 -4.10 -0.08
C GLY A 63 0.00 -4.85 -1.23
N THR A 64 -0.13 -6.18 -1.11
CA THR A 64 -0.81 -7.03 -2.10
C THR A 64 -2.29 -6.70 -2.22
N HIS A 65 -2.97 -6.49 -1.08
CA HIS A 65 -4.40 -6.13 -1.05
C HIS A 65 -4.67 -4.77 -1.70
N THR A 66 -3.87 -3.76 -1.36
CA THR A 66 -4.00 -2.40 -1.92
C THR A 66 -3.65 -2.34 -3.40
N ALA A 67 -2.54 -2.97 -3.82
CA ALA A 67 -2.14 -3.02 -5.24
C ALA A 67 -3.17 -3.73 -6.11
N SER A 68 -3.75 -4.84 -5.64
CA SER A 68 -4.80 -5.58 -6.35
C SER A 68 -6.14 -4.82 -6.37
N THR A 69 -6.45 -4.01 -5.35
CA THR A 69 -7.63 -3.13 -5.36
C THR A 69 -7.48 -2.00 -6.38
N ALA A 70 -6.29 -1.41 -6.50
CA ALA A 70 -6.05 -0.33 -7.46
C ALA A 70 -5.98 -0.84 -8.91
N ALA A 71 -5.21 -1.90 -9.14
CA ALA A 71 -4.94 -2.40 -10.48
C ALA A 71 -4.78 -3.92 -10.54
N GLY A 72 -5.51 -4.71 -9.76
CA GLY A 72 -5.57 -6.16 -9.94
C GLY A 72 -6.08 -6.53 -11.32
N TYR A 73 -5.45 -7.53 -11.95
CA TYR A 73 -5.98 -8.12 -13.18
C TYR A 73 -7.24 -8.93 -12.87
N PHE A 74 -7.95 -9.35 -13.90
CA PHE A 74 -9.14 -10.19 -13.76
C PHE A 74 -8.79 -11.55 -13.15
N VAL A 75 -9.41 -11.89 -12.02
CA VAL A 75 -9.30 -13.18 -11.33
C VAL A 75 -10.69 -13.76 -11.13
N GLU A 76 -11.02 -14.78 -11.90
CA GLU A 76 -12.30 -15.49 -11.77
C GLU A 76 -12.37 -16.32 -10.49
N ARG A 77 -13.58 -16.49 -9.96
CA ARG A 77 -13.89 -17.33 -8.78
C ARG A 77 -13.10 -16.93 -7.52
N ALA A 78 -12.69 -15.67 -7.43
CA ALA A 78 -12.08 -15.13 -6.22
C ALA A 78 -13.10 -15.17 -5.07
N ASN A 79 -12.67 -15.65 -3.91
CA ASN A 79 -13.50 -15.78 -2.72
C ASN A 79 -12.62 -15.83 -1.47
N TYR A 80 -13.20 -15.49 -0.32
CA TYR A 80 -12.59 -15.74 0.99
C TYR A 80 -13.38 -16.85 1.69
N ARG A 81 -12.89 -18.09 1.61
CA ARG A 81 -13.56 -19.27 2.19
C ARG A 81 -15.04 -19.40 1.77
N GLY A 82 -15.32 -19.12 0.50
CA GLY A 82 -16.67 -19.10 -0.08
C GLY A 82 -17.40 -17.75 0.01
N LEU A 83 -16.96 -16.83 0.87
CA LEU A 83 -17.52 -15.48 0.96
C LEU A 83 -17.09 -14.63 -0.23
N ALA A 84 -17.96 -13.70 -0.63
CA ALA A 84 -17.70 -12.72 -1.68
C ALA A 84 -17.34 -13.33 -3.05
N THR A 85 -17.82 -14.55 -3.35
CA THR A 85 -17.46 -15.28 -4.57
C THR A 85 -17.81 -14.47 -5.82
N GLY A 86 -16.84 -14.27 -6.70
CA GLY A 86 -17.05 -13.57 -7.97
C GLY A 86 -15.77 -13.31 -8.76
N LEU A 87 -15.84 -12.33 -9.65
CA LEU A 87 -14.70 -11.81 -10.40
C LEU A 87 -14.02 -10.69 -9.60
N ALA A 88 -12.79 -10.92 -9.15
CA ALA A 88 -11.97 -9.86 -8.56
C ALA A 88 -11.20 -9.10 -9.64
N ARG A 89 -11.16 -7.78 -9.53
CA ARG A 89 -10.41 -6.86 -10.42
C ARG A 89 -10.13 -5.55 -9.68
N GLY A 90 -9.06 -4.85 -10.05
CA GLY A 90 -8.78 -3.51 -9.52
C GLY A 90 -9.46 -2.38 -10.29
N GLY A 91 -9.45 -1.17 -9.74
CA GLY A 91 -9.92 0.09 -10.38
C GLY A 91 -9.57 0.19 -11.86
N ALA A 92 -8.30 -0.04 -12.19
CA ALA A 92 -7.77 -0.06 -13.55
C ALA A 92 -7.07 -1.41 -13.87
N PRO A 93 -7.82 -2.44 -14.33
CA PRO A 93 -7.26 -3.79 -14.50
C PRO A 93 -6.12 -3.89 -15.52
N LEU A 94 -6.07 -2.98 -16.49
CA LEU A 94 -5.06 -2.95 -17.55
C LEU A 94 -3.87 -2.02 -17.24
N ALA A 95 -3.88 -1.30 -16.11
CA ALA A 95 -2.75 -0.48 -15.70
C ALA A 95 -1.54 -1.36 -15.33
N HIS A 96 -0.33 -0.84 -15.55
CA HIS A 96 0.89 -1.48 -15.05
C HIS A 96 1.09 -1.16 -13.56
N LEU A 97 1.71 -2.07 -12.82
CA LEU A 97 2.05 -1.91 -11.41
C LEU A 97 3.55 -1.73 -11.24
N ALA A 98 3.93 -0.78 -10.39
CA ALA A 98 5.27 -0.64 -9.86
C ALA A 98 5.20 -0.59 -8.34
N ILE A 99 5.96 -1.47 -7.67
CA ILE A 99 5.91 -1.62 -6.21
C ILE A 99 7.14 -1.00 -5.58
N TYR A 100 6.92 -0.18 -4.54
CA TYR A 100 7.96 0.48 -3.77
C TYR A 100 7.75 0.13 -2.29
N LYS A 101 8.36 -0.96 -1.84
CA LYS A 101 8.23 -1.41 -0.44
C LYS A 101 9.09 -0.52 0.47
N ALA A 102 8.43 0.30 1.29
CA ALA A 102 9.08 1.19 2.28
C ALA A 102 8.61 0.90 3.72
N CYS A 103 7.78 -0.12 3.90
CA CYS A 103 7.20 -0.52 5.18
C CYS A 103 7.59 -1.95 5.50
N TRP A 104 7.83 -2.19 6.78
CA TRP A 104 8.31 -3.46 7.32
C TRP A 104 7.51 -3.85 8.54
N ALA A 105 7.35 -5.15 8.82
CA ALA A 105 6.73 -5.63 10.04
C ALA A 105 7.62 -5.50 11.30
N PHE A 106 8.80 -4.90 11.17
CA PHE A 106 9.77 -4.69 12.25
C PHE A 106 10.22 -3.23 12.34
N GLY A 107 10.83 -2.86 13.46
CA GLY A 107 11.20 -1.48 13.75
C GLY A 107 9.98 -0.55 13.82
N GLU A 108 10.15 0.70 13.42
CA GLU A 108 9.08 1.72 13.38
C GLU A 108 8.14 1.55 12.18
N GLY A 109 8.24 0.45 11.44
CA GLY A 109 7.39 0.15 10.30
C GLY A 109 7.82 0.91 9.03
N CYS A 110 7.13 2.00 8.72
CA CYS A 110 7.38 2.83 7.54
C CYS A 110 8.20 4.07 7.94
N THR A 111 9.53 4.02 7.81
CA THR A 111 10.35 5.17 8.21
C THR A 111 10.27 6.31 7.20
N ASP A 112 10.36 7.56 7.68
CA ASP A 112 10.36 8.75 6.83
C ASP A 112 11.42 8.70 5.73
N ALA A 113 12.62 8.19 6.06
CA ALA A 113 13.72 8.07 5.11
C ALA A 113 13.43 7.05 4.00
N ASP A 114 12.85 5.89 4.34
CA ASP A 114 12.51 4.87 3.35
C ASP A 114 11.32 5.31 2.48
N VAL A 115 10.33 6.02 3.06
CA VAL A 115 9.20 6.60 2.33
C VAL A 115 9.66 7.69 1.36
N LEU A 116 10.49 8.64 1.79
CA LEU A 116 11.07 9.65 0.91
C LEU A 116 11.89 9.02 -0.22
N LYS A 117 12.61 7.93 0.08
CA LYS A 117 13.39 7.24 -0.94
C LYS A 117 12.50 6.53 -1.96
N ALA A 118 11.36 5.97 -1.52
CA ALA A 118 10.36 5.42 -2.40
C ALA A 118 9.76 6.48 -3.33
N PHE A 119 9.41 7.66 -2.82
CA PHE A 119 8.95 8.79 -3.64
C PHE A 119 10.00 9.21 -4.67
N ASP A 120 11.25 9.45 -4.24
CA ASP A 120 12.37 9.82 -5.12
C ASP A 120 12.51 8.83 -6.30
N LYS A 121 12.48 7.52 -5.99
CA LYS A 121 12.58 6.48 -7.02
C LYS A 121 11.34 6.37 -7.88
N ALA A 122 10.13 6.48 -7.34
CA ALA A 122 8.92 6.42 -8.14
C ALA A 122 8.82 7.57 -9.14
N ILE A 123 9.14 8.79 -8.67
CA ILE A 123 9.21 9.99 -9.51
C ILE A 123 10.23 9.80 -10.64
N HIS A 124 11.44 9.34 -10.31
CA HIS A 124 12.49 9.12 -11.29
C HIS A 124 12.14 8.02 -12.30
N ASP A 125 11.51 6.94 -11.83
CA ASP A 125 11.12 5.80 -12.66
C ASP A 125 9.99 6.14 -13.65
N GLY A 126 9.28 7.25 -13.40
CA GLY A 126 8.28 7.82 -14.31
C GLY A 126 6.88 7.24 -14.10
N VAL A 127 6.47 7.00 -12.85
CA VAL A 127 5.09 6.62 -12.51
C VAL A 127 4.09 7.73 -12.87
N ASP A 128 2.84 7.35 -13.11
CA ASP A 128 1.77 8.31 -13.45
C ASP A 128 0.93 8.70 -12.23
N ILE A 129 0.68 7.74 -11.34
CA ILE A 129 -0.14 7.89 -10.13
C ILE A 129 0.57 7.14 -9.01
N LEU A 130 0.54 7.73 -7.81
CA LEU A 130 0.99 7.11 -6.57
C LEU A 130 -0.21 6.83 -5.67
N SER A 131 -0.33 5.59 -5.20
CA SER A 131 -1.36 5.15 -4.25
C SER A 131 -0.70 4.76 -2.93
N LEU A 132 -0.94 5.53 -1.87
CA LEU A 132 -0.33 5.33 -0.56
C LEU A 132 -1.41 5.08 0.49
N SER A 133 -1.46 3.85 1.01
CA SER A 133 -2.31 3.50 2.15
C SER A 133 -1.49 3.49 3.44
N ILE A 134 -0.77 4.58 3.68
CA ILE A 134 0.04 4.83 4.88
C ILE A 134 -0.19 6.28 5.34
N GLY A 135 0.10 6.56 6.60
CA GLY A 135 -0.05 7.88 7.20
C GLY A 135 0.77 7.96 8.48
N SER A 136 0.92 9.18 9.00
CA SER A 136 1.56 9.43 10.29
C SER A 136 0.54 9.38 11.42
N ASP A 137 1.01 9.03 12.61
CA ASP A 137 0.21 9.10 13.84
C ASP A 137 -0.17 10.55 14.18
N ILE A 138 -1.27 10.70 14.91
CA ILE A 138 -1.83 11.98 15.35
C ILE A 138 -1.38 12.22 16.80
N PRO A 139 -0.97 13.46 17.20
CA PRO A 139 -1.11 14.74 16.49
C PRO A 139 -0.11 14.94 15.36
N LEU A 140 -0.60 15.51 14.25
CA LEU A 140 0.21 15.79 13.08
C LEU A 140 1.15 16.98 13.27
N PHE A 141 2.33 16.89 12.67
CA PHE A 141 3.14 18.05 12.35
C PHE A 141 2.59 18.80 11.13
N SER A 142 2.95 20.07 11.01
CA SER A 142 2.60 20.87 9.83
C SER A 142 3.06 20.18 8.54
N TYR A 143 2.32 20.34 7.44
CA TYR A 143 2.70 19.75 6.14
C TYR A 143 3.98 20.36 5.53
N VAL A 144 4.51 21.45 6.11
CA VAL A 144 5.84 22.02 5.80
C VAL A 144 6.93 21.55 6.76
N ASP A 145 6.59 20.73 7.76
CA ASP A 145 7.55 20.15 8.70
C ASP A 145 8.32 18.99 8.06
N GLN A 146 9.62 18.92 8.30
CA GLN A 146 10.51 17.88 7.78
C GLN A 146 10.13 16.46 8.23
N ARG A 147 9.40 16.32 9.34
CA ARG A 147 8.87 15.05 9.87
C ARG A 147 7.63 14.55 9.12
N ASN A 148 7.11 15.32 8.16
CA ASN A 148 6.00 14.88 7.30
C ASN A 148 6.53 14.44 5.93
N SER A 149 7.17 13.27 5.91
CA SER A 149 7.78 12.69 4.70
C SER A 149 6.77 12.50 3.56
N ILE A 150 5.53 12.15 3.88
CA ILE A 150 4.46 11.97 2.89
C ILE A 150 4.12 13.31 2.24
N ALA A 151 3.93 14.39 3.02
CA ALA A 151 3.67 15.73 2.47
C ALA A 151 4.81 16.19 1.55
N ILE A 152 6.06 16.06 1.99
CA ILE A 152 7.23 16.47 1.21
C ILE A 152 7.38 15.65 -0.08
N GLY A 153 7.35 14.31 0.02
CA GLY A 153 7.49 13.42 -1.12
C GLY A 153 6.36 13.63 -2.14
N SER A 154 5.12 13.78 -1.67
CA SER A 154 3.96 14.02 -2.52
C SER A 154 3.95 15.40 -3.17
N PHE A 155 4.50 16.43 -2.52
CA PHE A 155 4.67 17.74 -3.11
C PHE A 155 5.56 17.65 -4.36
N HIS A 156 6.71 16.98 -4.24
CA HIS A 156 7.63 16.79 -5.37
C HIS A 156 7.04 15.93 -6.49
N ALA A 157 6.21 14.93 -6.16
CA ALA A 157 5.48 14.14 -7.15
C ALA A 157 4.45 15.00 -7.89
N THR A 158 3.63 15.75 -7.16
CA THR A 158 2.57 16.59 -7.72
C THR A 158 3.14 17.72 -8.57
N ALA A 159 4.25 18.34 -8.13
CA ALA A 159 4.98 19.35 -8.91
C ALA A 159 5.51 18.82 -10.26
N LYS A 160 5.64 17.50 -10.42
CA LYS A 160 6.00 16.83 -11.67
C LYS A 160 4.80 16.22 -12.40
N GLY A 161 3.58 16.57 -12.01
CA GLY A 161 2.34 16.09 -12.63
C GLY A 161 1.94 14.66 -12.23
N ILE A 162 2.50 14.12 -11.16
CA ILE A 162 2.15 12.77 -10.65
C ILE A 162 1.10 12.94 -9.54
N THR A 163 -0.11 12.42 -9.77
CA THR A 163 -1.18 12.47 -8.77
C THR A 163 -0.88 11.53 -7.61
N VAL A 164 -1.11 11.99 -6.38
CA VAL A 164 -0.91 11.19 -5.16
C VAL A 164 -2.23 11.02 -4.42
N VAL A 165 -2.62 9.76 -4.20
CA VAL A 165 -3.82 9.35 -3.47
C VAL A 165 -3.42 8.73 -2.14
N CYS A 166 -3.94 9.26 -1.04
CA CYS A 166 -3.64 8.83 0.32
C CYS A 166 -4.90 8.46 1.12
N SER A 167 -4.78 7.54 2.07
CA SER A 167 -5.86 7.25 3.03
C SER A 167 -6.01 8.36 4.07
N ALA A 168 -7.23 8.63 4.54
CA ALA A 168 -7.48 9.60 5.61
C ALA A 168 -6.94 9.16 6.99
N GLY A 169 -6.74 7.86 7.21
CA GLY A 169 -6.40 7.28 8.51
C GLY A 169 -7.60 6.55 9.13
N ASN A 170 -7.35 5.83 10.22
CA ASN A 170 -8.35 4.98 10.88
C ASN A 170 -8.64 5.40 12.34
N ASP A 171 -8.14 6.56 12.78
CA ASP A 171 -8.22 7.03 14.17
C ASP A 171 -9.54 7.73 14.53
N GLY A 172 -10.55 7.62 13.65
CA GLY A 172 -11.90 8.09 13.93
C GLY A 172 -12.55 7.38 15.13
N PRO A 173 -13.73 7.82 15.59
CA PRO A 173 -14.62 8.78 14.93
C PRO A 173 -14.52 10.21 15.47
N PHE A 174 -13.59 10.50 16.39
CA PHE A 174 -13.45 11.83 16.97
C PHE A 174 -12.97 12.86 15.94
N SER A 175 -13.28 14.14 16.18
CA SER A 175 -12.84 15.23 15.30
C SER A 175 -11.30 15.34 15.28
N GLN A 176 -10.76 15.88 14.19
CA GLN A 176 -9.31 16.14 14.01
C GLN A 176 -8.44 14.87 13.97
N THR A 177 -8.98 13.79 13.39
CA THR A 177 -8.31 12.46 13.30
C THR A 177 -7.88 12.08 11.87
N ILE A 178 -7.74 13.05 10.97
CA ILE A 178 -7.27 12.82 9.58
C ILE A 178 -5.74 12.96 9.55
N ALA A 179 -5.02 11.97 8.99
CA ALA A 179 -3.56 11.91 8.96
C ALA A 179 -2.91 12.62 7.74
N ASN A 180 -3.48 12.46 6.54
CA ASN A 180 -2.90 12.98 5.30
C ASN A 180 -3.60 14.28 4.89
N THR A 181 -3.15 15.43 5.41
CA THR A 181 -3.87 16.72 5.29
C THR A 181 -3.28 17.71 4.28
N ALA A 182 -2.18 17.36 3.61
CA ALA A 182 -1.52 18.27 2.68
C ALA A 182 -2.45 18.63 1.49
N PRO A 183 -2.58 19.91 1.09
CA PRO A 183 -3.60 20.35 0.12
C PRO A 183 -3.48 19.76 -1.29
N TRP A 184 -2.32 19.25 -1.66
CA TRP A 184 -2.05 18.64 -2.97
C TRP A 184 -2.36 17.14 -3.01
N LEU A 185 -2.74 16.53 -1.89
CA LEU A 185 -3.13 15.12 -1.81
C LEU A 185 -4.60 14.92 -2.13
N ILE A 186 -4.92 13.80 -2.79
CA ILE A 186 -6.28 13.25 -2.78
C ILE A 186 -6.41 12.36 -1.54
N THR A 187 -7.03 12.89 -0.48
CA THR A 187 -7.22 12.17 0.79
C THR A 187 -8.58 11.47 0.83
N VAL A 188 -8.56 10.15 1.02
CA VAL A 188 -9.72 9.27 0.84
C VAL A 188 -10.23 8.72 2.17
N ALA A 189 -11.51 8.97 2.48
CA ALA A 189 -12.21 8.36 3.61
C ALA A 189 -12.78 6.97 3.27
N ALA A 190 -13.14 6.19 4.29
CA ALA A 190 -13.75 4.87 4.12
C ALA A 190 -15.26 4.91 4.40
N THR A 191 -16.04 4.16 3.61
CA THR A 191 -17.48 3.97 3.80
C THR A 191 -17.84 2.50 3.58
N THR A 192 -19.04 2.10 3.98
CA THR A 192 -19.58 0.77 3.72
C THR A 192 -20.19 0.68 2.32
N ILE A 193 -20.32 -0.55 1.81
CA ILE A 193 -21.07 -0.85 0.58
C ILE A 193 -22.38 -1.57 0.93
N ASP A 194 -23.22 -1.80 -0.08
CA ASP A 194 -24.49 -2.52 0.04
C ASP A 194 -24.34 -4.00 0.43
N ARG A 195 -23.21 -4.62 0.08
CA ARG A 195 -22.88 -6.01 0.44
C ARG A 195 -22.59 -6.17 1.95
N ALA A 196 -23.20 -7.17 2.55
CA ALA A 196 -22.98 -7.57 3.94
C ALA A 196 -22.68 -9.08 4.06
N PHE A 197 -22.00 -9.48 5.14
CA PHE A 197 -21.71 -10.88 5.48
C PHE A 197 -22.30 -11.24 6.84
N PRO A 198 -23.64 -11.33 6.96
CA PRO A 198 -24.27 -11.63 8.23
C PRO A 198 -23.96 -13.07 8.67
N THR A 199 -23.75 -13.25 9.97
CA THR A 199 -23.51 -14.56 10.58
C THR A 199 -24.76 -15.00 11.34
N ALA A 200 -25.30 -16.17 10.97
CA ALA A 200 -26.40 -16.79 11.69
C ALA A 200 -25.87 -17.47 12.96
N ILE A 201 -26.47 -17.15 14.11
CA ILE A 201 -26.19 -17.76 15.40
C ILE A 201 -27.48 -18.41 15.89
N THR A 202 -27.53 -19.74 15.88
CA THR A 202 -28.67 -20.52 16.40
C THR A 202 -28.40 -20.92 17.85
N LEU A 203 -29.28 -20.49 18.75
CA LEU A 203 -29.21 -20.77 20.19
C LEU A 203 -29.84 -22.13 20.54
N GLY A 204 -29.55 -22.65 21.73
CA GLY A 204 -30.09 -23.94 22.22
C GLY A 204 -31.61 -24.00 22.37
N ASN A 205 -32.29 -22.85 22.38
CA ASN A 205 -33.76 -22.75 22.33
C ASN A 205 -34.32 -22.64 20.90
N ASN A 206 -33.51 -22.98 19.90
CA ASN A 206 -33.83 -22.96 18.48
C ASN A 206 -34.17 -21.57 17.89
N ARG A 207 -33.84 -20.48 18.61
CA ARG A 207 -33.89 -19.12 18.06
C ARG A 207 -32.61 -18.82 17.28
N THR A 208 -32.75 -18.27 16.08
CA THR A 208 -31.62 -17.83 15.25
C THR A 208 -31.53 -16.32 15.22
N LEU A 209 -30.37 -15.78 15.57
CA LEU A 209 -30.01 -14.38 15.47
C LEU A 209 -29.12 -14.16 14.25
N TRP A 210 -29.33 -13.07 13.53
CA TRP A 210 -28.46 -12.66 12.43
C TRP A 210 -27.63 -11.47 12.91
N VAL A 211 -26.32 -11.69 13.08
CA VAL A 211 -25.37 -10.64 13.46
C VAL A 211 -24.77 -10.09 12.17
N LYS A 212 -24.96 -8.80 11.94
CA LYS A 212 -24.37 -8.08 10.80
C LYS A 212 -22.99 -7.56 11.16
#